data_AF-A0A7W7CJU8-F1
#
_entry.id   AF-A0A7W7CJU8-F1
#
_cell.length_a   1.000
_cell.length_b   1.000
_cell.length_c   1.000
_cell.angle_alpha   90.00
_cell.angle_beta   90.00
_cell.angle_gamma   90.00
#
_symmetry.space_group_name_H-M   'P 1'
#
loop_
_entity.id
_entity.type
_entity.pdbx_description
1 polymer ?
#
loop_
_entity_poly.entity_id
_entity_poly.type
_entity_poly.pdbx_seq_one_letter_code
_entity_poly.pdbx_strand_id
1 'polypeptide(L)'
;MSSHQDCPEPAIQRLLAEPAMPEHTTSSAFRTVAALDDGHLDPLQTGWLLDTQHRDGSWGGAIPFAPDRCLNTLAAVVALTEADLADPDGGPDVLPATHAGVAYLWNALSGVREDDPRRPPNFATHLSILLHRARELNLPLPYPNLTDLVATHCEKPLAPNDSTLCLGTVEELEALWTALTLARSGVPGELLRASVAALGMPSGDGLADTSTGAKARVETGGDSGSDAAVAAVADAGAVADAGAGAVASASAEAVAGASGGAEADRLAILLALRGYCGLPVDQDLIARLNSSDTDPIHLIGALATDPGRHSAARSDVLGQLRDHRTESAYWQHRWHLSPYHSTWLVLTAADGLDDGVREEAVDWLMSTQRADGSWGVGGGTVEETAYAVSSLLAMAPGSLVMRQAVAMGMDHLEAWRNEPWPELWVGAVLFAPRRVVRAAVLGARYRYSRWLAEQGAEHSCEVLPAGQ
;
A
#
# COMPACT_ATOMS: atom_id res chain seq x y z
N MET A 1 -22.17 -30.10 -5.99
CA MET A 1 -21.20 -30.62 -4.98
C MET A 1 -19.85 -30.81 -5.66
N SER A 2 -19.03 -29.75 -5.73
CA SER A 2 -17.63 -29.85 -6.15
C SER A 2 -16.92 -28.52 -5.80
N SER A 3 -15.69 -28.63 -5.27
CA SER A 3 -14.60 -27.65 -5.10
C SER A 3 -14.44 -26.69 -3.90
N HIS A 4 -15.40 -26.46 -2.99
CA HIS A 4 -15.19 -25.50 -1.87
C HIS A 4 -14.26 -25.97 -0.71
N GLN A 5 -13.36 -26.96 -0.91
CA GLN A 5 -12.82 -27.75 0.20
C GLN A 5 -11.30 -27.80 0.38
N ASP A 6 -10.53 -26.97 -0.31
CA ASP A 6 -9.11 -26.84 0.03
C ASP A 6 -8.91 -25.71 1.04
N CYS A 7 -8.47 -26.09 2.25
CA CYS A 7 -8.04 -25.14 3.28
C CYS A 7 -7.01 -24.17 2.67
N PRO A 8 -7.18 -22.84 2.79
CA PRO A 8 -6.27 -21.87 2.18
C PRO A 8 -4.93 -21.74 2.93
N GLU A 9 -4.78 -22.34 4.11
CA GLU A 9 -3.59 -22.24 4.94
C GLU A 9 -2.27 -22.67 4.25
N PRO A 10 -2.18 -23.78 3.50
CA PRO A 10 -0.96 -24.12 2.76
C PRO A 10 -0.62 -23.12 1.64
N ALA A 11 -1.62 -22.43 1.08
CA ALA A 11 -1.38 -21.37 0.11
C ALA A 11 -0.87 -20.09 0.81
N ILE A 12 -1.39 -19.79 2.00
CA ILE A 12 -0.92 -18.68 2.85
C ILE A 12 0.54 -18.93 3.28
N GLN A 13 0.88 -20.12 3.76
CA GLN A 13 2.25 -20.45 4.15
C GLN A 13 3.23 -20.32 2.98
N ARG A 14 2.84 -20.76 1.78
CA ARG A 14 3.64 -20.55 0.56
C ARG A 14 3.83 -19.06 0.25
N LEU A 15 2.75 -18.27 0.30
CA LEU A 15 2.83 -16.81 0.06
C LEU A 15 3.77 -16.11 1.07
N LEU A 16 3.77 -16.53 2.33
CA LEU A 16 4.63 -15.97 3.38
C LEU A 16 6.10 -16.38 3.21
N ALA A 17 6.35 -17.58 2.67
CA ALA A 17 7.70 -18.08 2.39
C ALA A 17 8.31 -17.54 1.08
N GLU A 18 7.48 -17.09 0.14
CA GLU A 18 7.95 -16.38 -1.06
C GLU A 18 8.70 -15.09 -0.65
N PRO A 19 9.89 -14.81 -1.21
CA PRO A 19 10.58 -13.55 -0.95
C PRO A 19 9.71 -12.37 -1.42
N ALA A 20 9.74 -11.26 -0.68
CA ALA A 20 9.27 -9.99 -1.23
C ALA A 20 10.25 -9.60 -2.34
N MET A 21 9.77 -9.47 -3.57
CA MET A 21 10.61 -9.17 -4.72
C MET A 21 10.10 -7.86 -5.36
N PRO A 22 10.99 -6.93 -5.73
CA PRO A 22 10.59 -5.66 -6.34
C PRO A 22 9.80 -5.86 -7.66
N GLU A 23 10.01 -6.97 -8.37
CA GLU A 23 9.28 -7.40 -9.58
C GLU A 23 7.79 -7.73 -9.35
N HIS A 24 7.34 -7.84 -8.09
CA HIS A 24 5.93 -8.05 -7.74
C HIS A 24 5.11 -6.76 -7.71
N THR A 25 5.77 -5.61 -7.89
CA THR A 25 5.12 -4.34 -8.18
C THR A 25 5.09 -4.10 -9.68
N THR A 26 3.95 -3.66 -10.22
CA THR A 26 3.81 -3.40 -11.66
C THR A 26 4.83 -2.37 -12.17
N SER A 27 5.40 -2.66 -13.34
CA SER A 27 6.28 -1.73 -14.06
C SER A 27 5.51 -0.49 -14.46
N SER A 28 6.11 0.69 -14.30
CA SER A 28 5.53 1.98 -14.69
C SER A 28 6.54 2.80 -15.46
N ALA A 29 6.06 3.69 -16.34
CA ALA A 29 6.95 4.55 -17.13
C ALA A 29 7.86 5.38 -16.23
N PHE A 30 7.32 5.93 -15.14
CA PHE A 30 8.09 6.68 -14.17
C PHE A 30 9.24 5.84 -13.57
N ARG A 31 8.98 4.59 -13.17
CA ARG A 31 10.01 3.72 -12.58
C ARG A 31 11.04 3.25 -13.58
N THR A 32 10.62 2.93 -14.81
CA THR A 32 11.53 2.56 -15.90
C THR A 32 12.55 3.68 -16.14
N VAL A 33 12.10 4.94 -16.14
CA VAL A 33 12.97 6.10 -16.35
C VAL A 33 13.83 6.41 -15.12
N ALA A 34 13.26 6.30 -13.91
CA ALA A 34 13.98 6.58 -12.68
C ALA A 34 15.07 5.53 -12.33
N ALA A 35 14.99 4.34 -12.92
CA ALA A 35 15.94 3.25 -12.71
C ALA A 35 17.13 3.24 -13.70
N LEU A 36 17.25 4.26 -14.56
CA LEU A 36 18.33 4.32 -15.56
C LEU A 36 19.65 4.76 -14.92
N ASP A 37 20.68 3.90 -15.00
CA ASP A 37 22.02 4.19 -14.46
C ASP A 37 22.76 5.27 -15.27
N ASP A 38 22.67 5.22 -16.59
CA ASP A 38 23.36 6.14 -17.52
C ASP A 38 22.42 7.20 -18.14
N GLY A 39 21.17 7.26 -17.67
CA GLY A 39 20.18 8.24 -18.14
C GLY A 39 19.61 8.00 -19.55
N HIS A 40 19.88 6.84 -20.17
CA HIS A 40 19.40 6.51 -21.52
C HIS A 40 18.59 5.21 -21.53
N LEU A 41 17.49 5.22 -22.29
CA LEU A 41 16.68 4.03 -22.52
C LEU A 41 17.40 3.04 -23.43
N ASP A 42 17.41 1.77 -23.07
CA ASP A 42 17.78 0.70 -23.99
C ASP A 42 16.63 0.42 -25.00
N PRO A 43 16.87 -0.36 -26.08
CA PRO A 43 15.84 -0.68 -27.07
C PRO A 43 14.63 -1.46 -26.50
N LEU A 44 14.81 -2.26 -25.45
CA LEU A 44 13.71 -3.01 -24.82
C LEU A 44 12.82 -2.09 -24.00
N GLN A 45 13.41 -1.17 -23.24
CA GLN A 45 12.69 -0.15 -22.46
C GLN A 45 11.96 0.83 -23.37
N THR A 46 12.59 1.22 -24.49
CA THR A 46 11.97 2.06 -25.51
C THR A 46 10.77 1.34 -26.13
N GLY A 47 10.94 0.09 -26.56
CA GLY A 47 9.85 -0.73 -27.09
C GLY A 47 8.70 -0.88 -26.10
N TRP A 48 9.00 -1.14 -24.83
CA TRP A 48 8.00 -1.23 -23.77
C TRP A 48 7.21 0.07 -23.58
N LEU A 49 7.87 1.24 -23.59
CA LEU A 49 7.17 2.53 -23.51
C LEU A 49 6.25 2.73 -24.71
N LEU A 50 6.70 2.42 -25.92
CA LEU A 50 5.85 2.54 -27.12
C LEU A 50 4.63 1.60 -27.06
N ASP A 51 4.83 0.36 -26.60
CA ASP A 51 3.76 -0.65 -26.52
C ASP A 51 2.75 -0.38 -25.38
N THR A 52 3.13 0.39 -24.37
CA THR A 52 2.31 0.67 -23.18
C THR A 52 1.63 2.04 -23.19
N GLN A 53 1.81 2.84 -24.25
CA GLN A 53 1.09 4.10 -24.40
C GLN A 53 -0.41 3.84 -24.53
N HIS A 54 -1.22 4.57 -23.76
CA HIS A 54 -2.67 4.50 -23.85
C HIS A 54 -3.18 5.22 -25.09
N ARG A 55 -4.41 4.90 -25.51
CA ARG A 55 -5.02 5.47 -26.73
C ARG A 55 -5.19 6.99 -26.71
N ASP A 56 -5.22 7.59 -25.52
CA ASP A 56 -5.30 9.03 -25.33
C ASP A 56 -3.93 9.74 -25.35
N GLY A 57 -2.85 8.99 -25.59
CA GLY A 57 -1.48 9.48 -25.60
C GLY A 57 -0.78 9.44 -24.24
N SER A 58 -1.48 9.10 -23.16
CA SER A 58 -0.90 9.07 -21.82
C SER A 58 -0.17 7.76 -21.51
N TRP A 59 0.66 7.78 -20.47
CA TRP A 59 1.18 6.60 -19.77
C TRP A 59 0.66 6.57 -18.33
N GLY A 60 0.67 5.40 -17.70
CA GLY A 60 0.25 5.19 -16.31
C GLY A 60 -0.60 3.95 -16.13
N GLY A 61 -1.16 3.81 -14.93
CA GLY A 61 -1.99 2.67 -14.55
C GLY A 61 -3.30 2.59 -15.31
N ALA A 62 -3.94 1.42 -15.29
CA ALA A 62 -5.19 1.19 -16.02
C ALA A 62 -6.32 2.15 -15.58
N ILE A 63 -6.32 2.55 -14.31
CA ILE A 63 -7.29 3.46 -13.73
C ILE A 63 -6.88 4.90 -14.04
N PRO A 64 -7.76 5.74 -14.64
CA PRO A 64 -7.42 7.10 -15.02
C PRO A 64 -7.37 8.02 -13.79
N PHE A 65 -6.24 7.99 -13.07
CA PHE A 65 -5.96 8.89 -11.97
C PHE A 65 -5.01 10.01 -12.43
N ALA A 66 -5.49 11.26 -12.39
CA ALA A 66 -4.79 12.37 -13.04
C ALA A 66 -3.32 12.57 -12.59
N PRO A 67 -2.98 12.51 -11.28
CA PRO A 67 -1.58 12.58 -10.85
C PRO A 67 -0.71 11.46 -11.44
N ASP A 68 -1.19 10.21 -11.40
CA ASP A 68 -0.48 9.07 -11.96
C ASP A 68 -0.22 9.22 -13.46
N ARG A 69 -1.27 9.58 -14.20
CA ARG A 69 -1.17 9.81 -15.65
C ARG A 69 -0.22 10.94 -15.98
N CYS A 70 -0.26 12.02 -15.22
CA CYS A 70 0.60 13.17 -15.42
C CYS A 70 2.09 12.82 -15.26
N LEU A 71 2.48 12.19 -14.14
CA LEU A 71 3.88 11.84 -13.88
C LEU A 71 4.41 10.79 -14.85
N ASN A 72 3.65 9.71 -15.10
CA ASN A 72 4.09 8.68 -16.04
C ASN A 72 4.23 9.22 -17.46
N THR A 73 3.29 10.03 -17.93
CA THR A 73 3.35 10.62 -19.27
C THR A 73 4.53 11.57 -19.41
N LEU A 74 4.76 12.45 -18.43
CA LEU A 74 5.88 13.38 -18.47
C LEU A 74 7.22 12.64 -18.44
N ALA A 75 7.36 11.62 -17.60
CA ALA A 75 8.56 10.78 -17.55
C ALA A 75 8.81 10.07 -18.90
N ALA A 76 7.78 9.45 -19.48
CA ALA A 76 7.90 8.76 -20.77
C ALA A 76 8.30 9.73 -21.89
N VAL A 77 7.64 10.89 -21.99
CA VAL A 77 7.92 11.90 -23.02
C VAL A 77 9.35 12.43 -22.90
N VAL A 78 9.82 12.74 -21.68
CA VAL A 78 11.20 13.18 -21.44
C VAL A 78 12.19 12.11 -21.90
N ALA A 79 12.03 10.87 -21.43
CA ALA A 79 12.97 9.80 -21.72
C ALA A 79 12.98 9.37 -23.20
N LEU A 80 11.83 9.31 -23.85
CA LEU A 80 11.75 9.02 -25.30
C LEU A 80 12.43 10.13 -26.12
N THR A 81 12.27 11.39 -25.72
CA THR A 81 12.93 12.52 -26.38
C THR A 81 14.45 12.47 -26.18
N GLU A 82 14.92 12.13 -24.99
CA GLU A 82 16.35 11.95 -24.70
C GLU A 82 16.94 10.79 -25.51
N ALA A 83 16.22 9.68 -25.63
CA ALA A 83 16.63 8.53 -26.44
C ALA A 83 16.73 8.88 -27.93
N ASP A 84 15.74 9.60 -28.48
CA ASP A 84 15.74 10.07 -29.88
C ASP A 84 16.92 11.01 -30.17
N LEU A 85 17.23 11.93 -29.25
CA LEU A 85 18.36 12.84 -29.40
C LEU A 85 19.72 12.12 -29.30
N ALA A 86 19.80 11.04 -28.53
CA ALA A 86 21.02 10.25 -28.37
C ALA A 86 21.32 9.36 -29.58
N ASP A 87 20.29 8.83 -30.26
CA ASP A 87 20.43 7.99 -31.45
C ASP A 87 19.34 8.28 -32.51
N PRO A 88 19.42 9.42 -33.23
CA PRO A 88 18.36 9.88 -34.14
C PRO A 88 18.07 8.95 -35.32
N ASP A 89 19.04 8.13 -35.72
CA ASP A 89 18.96 7.29 -36.92
C ASP A 89 18.97 5.77 -36.62
N GLY A 90 19.18 5.36 -35.36
CA GLY A 90 19.34 3.96 -34.95
C GLY A 90 18.20 3.38 -34.10
N GLY A 91 17.33 4.23 -33.55
CA GLY A 91 16.20 3.83 -32.69
C GLY A 91 14.86 3.58 -33.40
N PRO A 92 13.86 3.01 -32.70
CA PRO A 92 12.47 3.01 -33.17
C PRO A 92 11.92 4.45 -33.29
N ASP A 93 10.95 4.68 -34.18
CA ASP A 93 10.33 6.00 -34.34
C ASP A 93 9.45 6.35 -33.11
N VAL A 94 9.98 7.21 -32.23
CA VAL A 94 9.32 7.64 -30.99
C VAL A 94 8.52 8.94 -31.15
N LEU A 95 8.71 9.69 -32.25
CA LEU A 95 8.09 11.00 -32.46
C LEU A 95 6.55 10.98 -32.37
N PRO A 96 5.83 10.00 -32.95
CA PRO A 96 4.37 9.93 -32.81
C PRO A 96 3.93 9.79 -31.35
N ALA A 97 4.64 8.94 -30.58
CA ALA A 97 4.32 8.69 -29.18
C ALA A 97 4.60 9.93 -28.32
N THR A 98 5.76 10.58 -28.51
CA THR A 98 6.13 11.83 -27.83
C THR A 98 5.13 12.94 -28.12
N HIS A 99 4.70 13.12 -29.38
CA HIS A 99 3.69 14.12 -29.73
C HIS A 99 2.33 13.86 -29.08
N ALA A 100 1.86 12.62 -29.05
CA ALA A 100 0.61 12.26 -28.38
C ALA A 100 0.70 12.49 -26.87
N GLY A 101 1.83 12.15 -26.23
CA GLY A 101 2.08 12.42 -24.82
C GLY A 101 2.09 13.90 -24.47
N VAL A 102 2.76 14.71 -25.29
CA VAL A 102 2.74 16.18 -25.14
C VAL A 102 1.31 16.70 -25.25
N ALA A 103 0.55 16.27 -26.26
CA ALA A 103 -0.84 16.71 -26.44
C ALA A 103 -1.72 16.36 -25.23
N TYR A 104 -1.52 15.18 -24.62
CA TYR A 104 -2.18 14.82 -23.37
C TYR A 104 -1.80 15.75 -22.21
N LEU A 105 -0.49 16.02 -22.04
CA LEU A 105 0.05 16.83 -20.94
C LEU A 105 -0.49 18.26 -20.91
N TRP A 106 -0.82 18.85 -22.07
CA TRP A 106 -1.46 20.17 -22.13
C TRP A 106 -2.74 20.26 -21.29
N ASN A 107 -3.56 19.20 -21.33
CA ASN A 107 -4.78 19.12 -20.53
C ASN A 107 -4.49 18.66 -19.10
N ALA A 108 -3.64 17.63 -18.95
CA ALA A 108 -3.38 17.02 -17.65
C ALA A 108 -2.72 17.97 -16.66
N LEU A 109 -1.70 18.73 -17.08
CA LEU A 109 -0.97 19.67 -16.24
C LEU A 109 -1.84 20.84 -15.77
N SER A 110 -2.86 21.20 -16.54
CA SER A 110 -3.83 22.23 -16.18
C SER A 110 -4.89 21.73 -15.19
N GLY A 111 -5.06 20.40 -15.06
CA GLY A 111 -6.09 19.76 -14.25
C GLY A 111 -5.61 19.13 -12.94
N VAL A 112 -4.31 19.20 -12.61
CA VAL A 112 -3.78 18.68 -11.35
C VAL A 112 -4.28 19.56 -10.20
N ARG A 113 -5.23 19.04 -9.44
CA ARG A 113 -5.75 19.68 -8.23
C ARG A 113 -4.75 19.57 -7.08
N GLU A 114 -4.54 20.67 -6.36
CA GLU A 114 -3.68 20.68 -5.17
C GLU A 114 -4.33 20.01 -3.96
N ASP A 115 -5.66 19.89 -3.94
CA ASP A 115 -6.46 19.48 -2.78
C ASP A 115 -6.88 18.00 -2.78
N ASP A 116 -6.43 17.16 -3.73
CA ASP A 116 -6.76 15.72 -3.69
C ASP A 116 -5.92 15.02 -2.59
N PRO A 117 -6.56 14.45 -1.54
CA PRO A 117 -5.85 13.80 -0.43
C PRO A 117 -5.09 12.54 -0.85
N ARG A 118 -5.39 11.97 -2.02
CA ARG A 118 -4.71 10.77 -2.58
C ARG A 118 -3.55 11.13 -3.51
N ARG A 119 -3.19 12.41 -3.58
CA ARG A 119 -2.03 12.86 -4.36
C ARG A 119 -0.78 12.06 -3.92
N PRO A 120 -0.02 11.49 -4.87
CA PRO A 120 1.20 10.77 -4.57
C PRO A 120 2.14 11.57 -3.65
N PRO A 121 2.76 10.95 -2.64
CA PRO A 121 3.78 11.60 -1.85
C PRO A 121 4.86 12.18 -2.76
N ASN A 122 5.28 13.42 -2.50
CA ASN A 122 6.35 14.11 -3.24
C ASN A 122 6.08 14.30 -4.73
N PHE A 123 4.81 14.16 -5.15
CA PHE A 123 4.36 14.45 -6.50
C PHE A 123 4.88 15.80 -7.00
N ALA A 124 4.79 16.85 -6.17
CA ALA A 124 5.27 18.18 -6.54
C ALA A 124 6.75 18.16 -6.90
N THR A 125 7.58 17.56 -6.05
CA THR A 125 9.02 17.38 -6.25
C THR A 125 9.33 16.63 -7.54
N HIS A 126 8.73 15.45 -7.76
CA HIS A 126 8.97 14.66 -8.98
C HIS A 126 8.51 15.41 -10.24
N LEU A 127 7.37 16.10 -10.15
CA LEU A 127 6.85 16.91 -11.25
C LEU A 127 7.80 18.06 -11.58
N SER A 128 8.33 18.78 -10.58
CA SER A 128 9.26 19.89 -10.78
C SER A 128 10.56 19.43 -11.46
N ILE A 129 11.12 18.28 -11.04
CA ILE A 129 12.34 17.71 -11.64
C ILE A 129 12.10 17.38 -13.12
N LEU A 130 11.01 16.68 -13.42
CA LEU A 130 10.67 16.30 -14.80
C LEU A 130 10.34 17.52 -15.67
N LEU A 131 9.64 18.53 -15.14
CA LEU A 131 9.35 19.77 -15.86
C LEU A 131 10.62 20.58 -16.14
N HIS A 132 11.60 20.53 -15.25
CA HIS A 132 12.91 21.15 -15.48
C HIS A 132 13.61 20.46 -16.65
N ARG A 133 13.72 19.13 -16.64
CA ARG A 133 14.28 18.35 -17.76
C ARG A 133 13.54 18.59 -19.07
N ALA A 134 12.21 18.59 -19.05
CA ALA A 134 11.40 18.88 -20.22
C ALA A 134 11.72 20.26 -20.84
N ARG A 135 12.02 21.28 -20.01
CA ARG A 135 12.44 22.60 -20.50
C ARG A 135 13.80 22.56 -21.18
N GLU A 136 14.77 21.83 -20.63
CA GLU A 136 16.10 21.67 -21.24
C GLU A 136 16.00 21.03 -22.63
N LEU A 137 15.05 20.11 -22.80
CA LEU A 137 14.75 19.45 -24.08
C LEU A 137 13.87 20.28 -25.02
N ASN A 138 13.47 21.50 -24.64
CA ASN A 138 12.57 22.38 -25.40
C ASN A 138 11.21 21.75 -25.75
N LEU A 139 10.67 20.89 -24.89
CA LEU A 139 9.35 20.28 -25.10
C LEU A 139 8.25 21.36 -25.07
N PRO A 140 7.27 21.33 -25.99
CA PRO A 140 6.26 22.39 -26.07
C PRO A 140 5.12 22.15 -25.05
N LEU A 141 5.39 22.47 -23.78
CA LEU A 141 4.44 22.36 -22.66
C LEU A 141 3.95 23.74 -22.16
N PRO A 142 2.81 23.82 -21.44
CA PRO A 142 2.23 25.08 -20.96
C PRO A 142 2.99 25.70 -19.77
N TYR A 143 4.31 25.86 -19.86
CA TYR A 143 5.19 26.38 -18.80
C TYR A 143 4.75 27.68 -18.12
N PRO A 144 4.17 28.68 -18.83
CA PRO A 144 3.71 29.91 -18.18
C PRO A 144 2.61 29.69 -17.14
N ASN A 145 1.85 28.58 -17.27
CA ASN A 145 0.78 28.22 -16.35
C ASN A 145 1.28 27.38 -15.16
N LEU A 146 2.56 27.06 -15.11
CA LEU A 146 3.17 26.13 -14.15
C LEU A 146 4.19 26.81 -13.22
N THR A 147 4.21 28.15 -13.17
CA THR A 147 5.22 28.93 -12.44
C THR A 147 5.29 28.57 -10.96
N ASP A 148 4.16 28.32 -10.31
CA ASP A 148 4.09 27.96 -8.89
C ASP A 148 4.62 26.53 -8.62
N LEU A 149 4.40 25.61 -9.57
CA LEU A 149 4.92 24.22 -9.53
C LEU A 149 6.43 24.13 -9.86
N VAL A 150 6.98 25.15 -10.51
CA VAL A 150 8.37 25.19 -11.00
C VAL A 150 9.29 25.93 -10.03
N ALA A 151 8.76 26.80 -9.18
CA ALA A 151 9.54 27.62 -8.26
C ALA A 151 10.27 26.81 -7.16
N THR A 152 9.80 25.60 -6.86
CA THR A 152 10.43 24.68 -5.91
C THR A 152 11.67 24.05 -6.55
N HIS A 153 12.84 24.60 -6.23
CA HIS A 153 14.14 24.13 -6.73
C HIS A 153 14.40 22.68 -6.30
N CYS A 154 14.83 21.81 -7.21
CA CYS A 154 15.40 20.51 -6.87
C CYS A 154 16.59 20.20 -7.79
N GLU A 155 17.81 20.33 -7.25
CA GLU A 155 19.03 19.71 -7.79
C GLU A 155 19.08 18.19 -7.53
N LYS A 156 17.97 17.60 -7.09
CA LYS A 156 17.89 16.19 -6.72
C LYS A 156 17.68 15.30 -7.95
N PRO A 157 18.32 14.13 -8.03
CA PRO A 157 18.04 13.15 -9.07
C PRO A 157 16.58 12.66 -8.99
N LEU A 158 16.04 12.21 -10.12
CA LEU A 158 14.85 11.35 -10.15
C LEU A 158 15.21 10.03 -9.48
N ALA A 159 15.09 9.93 -8.16
CA ALA A 159 15.18 8.63 -7.54
C ALA A 159 13.77 8.01 -7.47
N PRO A 160 13.61 6.73 -7.88
CA PRO A 160 12.38 5.99 -7.64
C PRO A 160 12.10 5.88 -6.13
N ASN A 161 13.14 6.13 -5.34
CA ASN A 161 13.24 6.04 -3.89
C ASN A 161 13.39 7.39 -3.19
N ASP A 162 13.56 8.52 -3.90
CA ASP A 162 13.61 9.82 -3.23
C ASP A 162 12.20 10.13 -2.77
N SER A 163 11.99 9.86 -1.49
CA SER A 163 10.80 10.13 -0.67
C SER A 163 9.57 9.22 -0.85
N THR A 164 9.68 8.11 -1.60
CA THR A 164 8.71 6.98 -1.58
C THR A 164 8.86 6.05 -0.37
N LEU A 165 9.80 6.35 0.51
CA LEU A 165 10.12 5.52 1.67
C LEU A 165 10.16 6.34 2.96
N CYS A 166 9.19 7.22 3.17
CA CYS A 166 8.72 7.52 4.54
C CYS A 166 8.01 6.30 5.17
N LEU A 167 8.15 5.11 4.56
CA LEU A 167 7.39 3.91 4.83
C LEU A 167 8.22 2.61 4.77
N GLY A 168 9.54 2.55 4.51
CA GLY A 168 10.35 1.29 4.48
C GLY A 168 11.20 1.07 3.23
N THR A 169 11.59 -0.14 2.83
CA THR A 169 11.86 -0.47 1.40
C THR A 169 10.56 -0.96 0.73
N VAL A 170 10.52 -1.09 -0.61
CA VAL A 170 9.34 -1.65 -1.31
C VAL A 170 9.02 -3.06 -0.78
N GLU A 171 10.07 -3.83 -0.50
CA GLU A 171 10.00 -5.18 0.05
C GLU A 171 9.45 -5.19 1.48
N GLU A 172 9.91 -4.27 2.34
CA GLU A 172 9.40 -4.12 3.70
C GLU A 172 7.92 -3.76 3.70
N LEU A 173 7.51 -2.83 2.84
CA LEU A 173 6.12 -2.41 2.72
C LEU A 173 5.22 -3.54 2.22
N GLU A 174 5.66 -4.25 1.19
CA GLU A 174 4.92 -5.37 0.65
C GLU A 174 4.77 -6.49 1.70
N ALA A 175 5.83 -6.78 2.46
CA ALA A 175 5.79 -7.76 3.55
C ALA A 175 4.88 -7.31 4.72
N LEU A 176 4.98 -6.04 5.12
CA LEU A 176 4.14 -5.44 6.16
C LEU A 176 2.66 -5.51 5.80
N TRP A 177 2.28 -5.05 4.61
CA TRP A 177 0.90 -5.06 4.14
C TRP A 177 0.37 -6.48 3.87
N THR A 178 1.21 -7.39 3.38
CA THR A 178 0.85 -8.81 3.21
C THR A 178 0.47 -9.42 4.56
N ALA A 179 1.33 -9.26 5.57
CA ALA A 179 1.11 -9.82 6.90
C ALA A 179 -0.10 -9.17 7.59
N LEU A 180 -0.24 -7.84 7.52
CA LEU A 180 -1.40 -7.13 8.08
C LEU A 180 -2.72 -7.58 7.41
N THR A 181 -2.72 -7.76 6.10
CA THR A 181 -3.91 -8.21 5.37
C THR A 181 -4.38 -9.58 5.84
N LEU A 182 -3.45 -10.51 6.02
CA LEU A 182 -3.75 -11.85 6.54
C LEU A 182 -4.22 -11.78 8.00
N ALA A 183 -3.54 -11.01 8.85
CA ALA A 183 -3.90 -10.82 10.26
C ALA A 183 -5.36 -10.33 10.40
N ARG A 184 -5.72 -9.28 9.66
CA ARG A 184 -7.06 -8.69 9.66
C ARG A 184 -8.14 -9.61 9.08
N SER A 185 -7.74 -10.58 8.27
CA SER A 185 -8.62 -11.64 7.76
C SER A 185 -8.82 -12.78 8.75
N GLY A 186 -8.25 -12.69 9.95
CA GLY A 186 -8.38 -13.68 11.03
C GLY A 186 -7.33 -14.79 10.98
N VAL A 187 -6.29 -14.67 10.13
CA VAL A 187 -5.19 -15.65 10.11
C VAL A 187 -4.42 -15.56 11.44
N PRO A 188 -4.18 -16.68 12.13
CA PRO A 188 -3.52 -16.68 13.42
C PRO A 188 -2.17 -15.97 13.39
N GLY A 189 -1.96 -15.07 14.34
CA GLY A 189 -0.73 -14.28 14.46
C GLY A 189 0.55 -15.13 14.53
N GLU A 190 0.47 -16.35 15.05
CA GLU A 190 1.59 -17.32 15.11
C GLU A 190 2.17 -17.63 13.72
N LEU A 191 1.31 -17.77 12.70
CA LEU A 191 1.74 -18.02 11.32
C LEU A 191 2.47 -16.81 10.71
N LEU A 192 2.24 -15.62 11.25
CA LEU A 192 2.75 -14.36 10.72
C LEU A 192 4.04 -13.90 11.41
N ARG A 193 4.39 -14.47 12.58
CA ARG A 193 5.51 -13.99 13.42
C ARG A 193 6.85 -13.95 12.69
N ALA A 194 7.14 -14.94 11.84
CA ALA A 194 8.37 -14.97 11.08
C ALA A 194 8.47 -13.78 10.11
N SER A 195 7.38 -13.45 9.42
CA SER A 195 7.30 -12.29 8.54
C SER A 195 7.39 -10.98 9.31
N VAL A 196 6.79 -10.90 10.51
CA VAL A 196 6.87 -9.70 11.37
C VAL A 196 8.28 -9.49 11.92
N ALA A 197 8.97 -10.57 12.32
CA ALA A 197 10.33 -10.48 12.85
C ALA A 197 11.33 -9.91 11.83
N ALA A 198 11.08 -10.12 10.53
CA ALA A 198 11.91 -9.60 9.45
C ALA A 198 11.76 -8.08 9.23
N LEU A 199 10.73 -7.44 9.78
CA LEU A 199 10.39 -6.03 9.49
C LEU A 199 11.17 -4.98 10.31
N GLY A 200 12.14 -5.40 11.13
CA GLY A 200 12.90 -4.49 12.02
C GLY A 200 12.03 -3.86 13.12
N MET A 201 12.63 -3.47 14.25
CA MET A 201 11.90 -2.85 15.36
C MET A 201 12.65 -1.63 15.91
N PRO A 202 11.96 -0.53 16.23
CA PRO A 202 12.45 0.42 17.22
C PRO A 202 12.30 -0.21 18.62
N SER A 203 13.42 -0.40 19.32
CA SER A 203 13.44 -0.81 20.73
C SER A 203 13.17 0.42 21.62
N GLY A 204 12.18 0.32 22.51
CA GLY A 204 11.69 1.42 23.37
C GLY A 204 12.67 1.93 24.44
N ASP A 205 13.87 1.37 24.54
CA ASP A 205 14.84 1.71 25.61
C ASP A 205 15.75 2.91 25.30
N GLY A 206 15.62 3.55 24.13
CA GLY A 206 16.54 4.60 23.66
C GLY A 206 16.09 6.06 23.83
N LEU A 207 14.95 6.34 24.48
CA LEU A 207 14.31 7.67 24.46
C LEU A 207 14.46 8.49 25.76
N ALA A 208 15.29 8.05 26.70
CA ALA A 208 15.58 8.83 27.90
C ALA A 208 16.75 9.80 27.67
N ASP A 209 16.43 11.09 27.78
CA ASP A 209 17.33 12.23 28.04
C ASP A 209 18.08 12.87 26.85
N THR A 210 17.38 13.72 26.10
CA THR A 210 18.01 14.73 25.21
C THR A 210 18.07 16.10 25.89
N SER A 211 18.69 16.16 27.07
CA SER A 211 19.04 17.43 27.70
C SER A 211 20.55 17.65 27.86
N THR A 212 21.41 17.00 27.07
CA THR A 212 22.83 17.40 26.96
C THR A 212 23.50 16.67 25.80
N GLY A 213 24.11 17.38 24.83
CA GLY A 213 24.95 16.67 23.85
C GLY A 213 25.26 17.32 22.51
N ALA A 214 25.22 18.64 22.36
CA ALA A 214 25.96 19.26 21.26
C ALA A 214 27.47 19.11 21.53
N LYS A 215 28.18 18.22 20.81
CA LYS A 215 29.58 18.36 20.29
C LYS A 215 30.28 17.03 19.94
N ALA A 216 31.09 17.12 18.87
CA ALA A 216 32.20 16.24 18.40
C ALA A 216 31.76 14.97 17.62
N ARG A 217 31.94 14.89 16.28
CA ARG A 217 33.13 14.91 15.39
C ARG A 217 34.07 13.69 15.60
N VAL A 218 34.36 12.94 14.52
CA VAL A 218 35.70 12.78 13.88
C VAL A 218 35.73 11.60 12.89
N GLU A 219 36.29 11.89 11.71
CA GLU A 219 36.73 10.97 10.65
C GLU A 219 37.85 10.03 11.12
N THR A 220 37.86 8.78 10.67
CA THR A 220 39.10 8.08 10.24
C THR A 220 38.74 6.92 9.30
N GLY A 221 39.39 6.86 8.13
CA GLY A 221 39.26 5.77 7.16
C GLY A 221 40.18 4.56 7.41
N GLY A 222 40.12 3.58 6.51
CA GLY A 222 41.11 2.50 6.40
C GLY A 222 40.57 1.14 5.93
N ASP A 223 40.51 0.97 4.61
CA ASP A 223 40.83 -0.18 3.74
C ASP A 223 40.83 -1.68 4.19
N SER A 224 40.52 -2.52 3.19
CA SER A 224 40.86 -3.94 2.94
C SER A 224 39.93 -5.11 3.35
N GLY A 225 39.53 -5.91 2.34
CA GLY A 225 39.79 -7.37 2.34
C GLY A 225 38.63 -8.37 2.43
N SER A 226 38.09 -8.78 1.26
CA SER A 226 37.72 -10.15 0.81
C SER A 226 37.19 -11.27 1.74
N ASP A 227 36.19 -11.98 1.20
CA ASP A 227 35.81 -13.40 1.36
C ASP A 227 35.17 -13.89 2.67
N ALA A 228 33.86 -14.20 2.60
CA ALA A 228 33.34 -15.58 2.71
C ALA A 228 31.80 -15.60 2.72
N ALA A 229 31.21 -16.20 1.68
CA ALA A 229 29.85 -16.68 1.68
C ALA A 229 29.79 -18.16 2.13
N VAL A 230 28.63 -18.53 2.69
CA VAL A 230 28.06 -19.89 2.87
C VAL A 230 28.24 -20.59 4.24
N ALA A 231 27.10 -21.07 4.76
CA ALA A 231 26.81 -21.93 5.93
C ALA A 231 26.53 -21.14 7.24
N ALA A 232 25.45 -21.35 8.00
CA ALA A 232 24.51 -22.46 8.10
C ALA A 232 23.16 -21.99 8.71
N VAL A 233 22.08 -22.61 8.25
CA VAL A 233 20.78 -22.66 8.95
C VAL A 233 20.93 -23.69 10.08
N ALA A 234 20.79 -23.23 11.32
CA ALA A 234 20.40 -23.94 12.54
C ALA A 234 21.23 -23.46 13.74
N ASP A 235 20.73 -22.46 14.48
CA ASP A 235 20.50 -22.63 15.92
C ASP A 235 19.59 -21.50 16.43
N ALA A 236 18.41 -21.88 16.93
CA ALA A 236 17.48 -20.98 17.58
C ALA A 236 17.82 -20.98 19.08
N GLY A 237 18.62 -20.01 19.52
CA GLY A 237 18.91 -19.85 20.93
C GLY A 237 20.09 -18.93 21.20
N ALA A 238 19.79 -17.71 21.67
CA ALA A 238 20.70 -16.79 22.35
C ALA A 238 21.84 -16.17 21.52
N VAL A 239 21.61 -14.96 20.99
CA VAL A 239 22.45 -13.78 21.28
C VAL A 239 21.55 -12.54 21.23
N ALA A 240 21.23 -12.01 22.40
CA ALA A 240 20.75 -10.63 22.54
C ALA A 240 21.96 -9.72 22.69
N ASP A 241 21.79 -8.48 22.22
CA ASP A 241 22.49 -7.29 22.73
C ASP A 241 23.88 -6.96 22.16
N ALA A 242 23.93 -6.60 20.87
CA ALA A 242 24.96 -5.71 20.31
C ALA A 242 24.52 -5.22 18.91
N GLY A 243 23.66 -4.20 18.84
CA GLY A 243 23.23 -3.62 17.55
C GLY A 243 22.04 -2.65 17.62
N ALA A 244 21.32 -2.60 18.73
CA ALA A 244 20.10 -1.79 18.88
C ALA A 244 20.36 -0.26 18.99
N GLY A 245 21.59 0.17 19.30
CA GLY A 245 21.89 1.57 19.63
C GLY A 245 21.90 2.56 18.46
N ALA A 246 22.14 2.11 17.22
CA ALA A 246 22.30 3.02 16.08
C ALA A 246 20.98 3.34 15.33
N VAL A 247 19.94 2.52 15.51
CA VAL A 247 18.66 2.64 14.78
C VAL A 247 17.59 3.37 15.61
N ALA A 248 17.71 3.33 16.94
CA ALA A 248 16.75 3.92 17.86
C ALA A 248 16.76 5.46 17.87
N SER A 249 17.93 6.12 17.70
CA SER A 249 17.97 7.60 17.66
C SER A 249 17.42 8.16 16.35
N ALA A 250 17.55 7.42 15.24
CA ALA A 250 16.99 7.82 13.94
C ALA A 250 15.46 7.85 13.94
N SER A 251 14.80 7.00 14.75
CA SER A 251 13.33 6.91 14.80
C SER A 251 12.66 8.09 15.51
N ALA A 252 13.37 8.76 16.43
CA ALA A 252 12.85 9.93 17.16
C ALA A 252 13.02 11.23 16.37
N GLU A 253 14.13 11.36 15.63
CA GLU A 253 14.38 12.50 14.74
C GLU A 253 13.61 12.38 13.40
N ALA A 254 13.26 11.16 12.96
CA ALA A 254 12.48 10.93 11.73
C ALA A 254 11.07 11.55 11.75
N VAL A 255 10.43 11.61 12.92
CA VAL A 255 9.09 12.24 13.08
C VAL A 255 9.15 13.76 12.87
N ALA A 256 10.34 14.38 12.96
CA ALA A 256 10.51 15.82 12.84
C ALA A 256 10.99 16.30 11.45
N GLY A 257 11.44 15.41 10.57
CA GLY A 257 12.25 15.80 9.39
C GLY A 257 11.74 15.37 8.01
N ALA A 258 10.85 14.39 7.90
CA ALA A 258 10.19 14.00 6.65
C ALA A 258 8.68 14.20 6.81
N SER A 259 7.94 14.50 5.74
CA SER A 259 6.48 14.71 5.71
C SER A 259 5.72 13.88 6.77
N GLY A 260 5.43 14.49 7.93
CA GLY A 260 5.26 13.79 9.21
C GLY A 260 4.15 12.73 9.26
N GLY A 261 3.10 12.88 8.44
CA GLY A 261 2.00 11.91 8.42
C GLY A 261 2.37 10.53 7.84
N ALA A 262 3.32 10.45 6.89
CA ALA A 262 3.61 9.18 6.25
C ALA A 262 4.35 8.19 7.16
N GLU A 263 5.37 8.64 7.87
CA GLU A 263 6.08 7.79 8.85
C GLU A 263 5.16 7.42 10.02
N ALA A 264 4.28 8.34 10.42
CA ALA A 264 3.29 8.09 11.46
C ALA A 264 2.30 6.98 11.05
N ASP A 265 1.86 6.96 9.79
CA ASP A 265 1.05 5.89 9.22
C ASP A 265 1.81 4.54 9.21
N ARG A 266 3.09 4.49 8.79
CA ARG A 266 3.92 3.25 8.86
C ARG A 266 3.85 2.64 10.24
N LEU A 267 4.04 3.50 11.23
CA LEU A 267 4.22 3.09 12.60
C LEU A 267 2.90 2.61 13.20
N ALA A 268 1.79 3.29 12.91
CA ALA A 268 0.46 2.82 13.27
C ALA A 268 0.17 1.43 12.67
N ILE A 269 0.49 1.22 11.38
CA ILE A 269 0.33 -0.06 10.67
C ILE A 269 1.18 -1.16 11.33
N LEU A 270 2.44 -0.87 11.65
CA LEU A 270 3.35 -1.82 12.30
C LEU A 270 2.87 -2.18 13.71
N LEU A 271 2.45 -1.20 14.51
CA LEU A 271 1.92 -1.42 15.85
C LEU A 271 0.64 -2.27 15.81
N ALA A 272 -0.26 -2.01 14.86
CA ALA A 272 -1.44 -2.83 14.63
C ALA A 272 -1.07 -4.29 14.34
N LEU A 273 -0.16 -4.52 13.38
CA LEU A 273 0.29 -5.87 13.02
C LEU A 273 0.91 -6.60 14.22
N ARG A 274 1.75 -5.92 15.01
CA ARG A 274 2.32 -6.49 16.24
C ARG A 274 1.25 -6.89 17.24
N GLY A 275 0.26 -6.04 17.45
CA GLY A 275 -0.87 -6.34 18.33
C GLY A 275 -1.65 -7.57 17.86
N TYR A 276 -1.96 -7.68 16.57
CA TYR A 276 -2.58 -8.89 15.99
C TYR A 276 -1.73 -10.15 16.15
N CYS A 277 -0.39 -10.01 16.17
CA CYS A 277 0.52 -11.12 16.42
C CYS A 277 0.71 -11.49 17.90
N GLY A 278 0.07 -10.75 18.82
CA GLY A 278 0.26 -10.90 20.27
C GLY A 278 1.67 -10.51 20.73
N LEU A 279 2.34 -9.63 19.98
CA LEU A 279 3.65 -9.10 20.33
C LEU A 279 3.51 -7.81 21.15
N PRO A 280 4.51 -7.44 21.98
CA PRO A 280 4.48 -6.18 22.71
C PRO A 280 4.36 -4.98 21.77
N VAL A 281 3.49 -4.05 22.13
CA VAL A 281 3.21 -2.80 21.39
C VAL A 281 3.61 -1.62 22.27
N ASP A 282 4.38 -0.67 21.73
CA ASP A 282 4.78 0.56 22.45
C ASP A 282 3.56 1.47 22.64
N GLN A 283 3.17 1.64 23.90
CA GLN A 283 1.96 2.36 24.28
C GLN A 283 2.15 3.88 24.24
N ASP A 284 3.35 4.36 24.58
CA ASP A 284 3.66 5.79 24.52
C ASP A 284 3.71 6.25 23.06
N LEU A 285 4.13 5.34 22.17
CA LEU A 285 4.13 5.60 20.74
C LEU A 285 2.72 5.71 20.16
N ILE A 286 1.77 4.85 20.57
CA ILE A 286 0.35 5.00 20.21
C ILE A 286 -0.18 6.38 20.65
N ALA A 287 0.13 6.81 21.87
CA ALA A 287 -0.31 8.12 22.36
C ALA A 287 0.29 9.28 21.55
N ARG A 288 1.58 9.19 21.17
CA ARG A 288 2.24 10.17 20.29
C ARG A 288 1.60 10.22 18.91
N LEU A 289 1.31 9.07 18.31
CA LEU A 289 0.65 8.96 17.02
C LEU A 289 -0.74 9.61 17.04
N ASN A 290 -1.51 9.39 18.10
CA ASN A 290 -2.82 10.03 18.29
C ASN A 290 -2.78 11.56 18.35
N SER A 291 -1.63 12.14 18.69
CA SER A 291 -1.40 13.59 18.70
C SER A 291 -0.68 14.12 17.45
N SER A 292 -0.49 13.27 16.44
CA SER A 292 0.24 13.58 15.21
C SER A 292 -0.68 13.62 13.98
N ASP A 293 -0.10 13.83 12.80
CA ASP A 293 -0.80 13.82 11.49
C ASP A 293 -1.03 12.39 10.95
N THR A 294 -1.25 11.42 11.85
CA THR A 294 -1.55 10.01 11.48
C THR A 294 -2.97 9.92 10.95
N ASP A 295 -3.18 9.19 9.85
CA ASP A 295 -4.52 8.91 9.35
C ASP A 295 -5.31 8.07 10.38
N PRO A 296 -6.51 8.53 10.81
CA PRO A 296 -7.37 7.80 11.74
C PRO A 296 -7.63 6.34 11.33
N ILE A 297 -7.64 6.04 10.02
CA ILE A 297 -7.87 4.68 9.48
C ILE A 297 -6.74 3.71 9.85
N HIS A 298 -5.50 4.19 9.98
CA HIS A 298 -4.38 3.35 10.41
C HIS A 298 -4.29 3.28 11.93
N LEU A 299 -4.53 4.41 12.61
CA LEU A 299 -4.48 4.49 14.06
C LEU A 299 -5.51 3.59 14.75
N ILE A 300 -6.74 3.48 14.20
CA ILE A 300 -7.77 2.60 14.77
C ILE A 300 -7.32 1.14 14.84
N GLY A 301 -6.52 0.68 13.87
CA GLY A 301 -5.97 -0.68 13.86
C GLY A 301 -5.07 -0.94 15.07
N ALA A 302 -4.21 0.00 15.44
CA ALA A 302 -3.35 -0.11 16.62
C ALA A 302 -4.18 -0.05 17.91
N LEU A 303 -5.13 0.87 17.98
CA LEU A 303 -6.01 1.07 19.14
C LEU A 303 -6.95 -0.11 19.41
N ALA A 304 -7.34 -0.85 18.36
CA ALA A 304 -8.21 -2.02 18.47
C ALA A 304 -7.54 -3.23 19.15
N THR A 305 -6.20 -3.28 19.20
CA THR A 305 -5.47 -4.44 19.74
C THR A 305 -5.40 -4.49 21.28
N ASP A 306 -5.67 -3.37 21.97
CA ASP A 306 -5.86 -3.31 23.43
C ASP A 306 -7.04 -2.38 23.78
N PRO A 307 -8.30 -2.89 23.73
CA PRO A 307 -9.48 -2.05 23.90
C PRO A 307 -9.63 -1.43 25.30
N GLY A 308 -9.02 -2.03 26.32
CA GLY A 308 -9.18 -1.55 27.70
C GLY A 308 -8.38 -0.28 27.98
N ARG A 309 -7.16 -0.21 27.47
CA ARG A 309 -6.17 0.80 27.83
C ARG A 309 -6.34 2.14 27.10
N HIS A 310 -6.83 2.11 25.85
CA HIS A 310 -6.97 3.31 25.00
C HIS A 310 -8.41 3.68 24.68
N SER A 311 -9.34 3.48 25.63
CA SER A 311 -10.77 3.69 25.40
C SER A 311 -11.12 5.11 24.96
N ALA A 312 -10.49 6.14 25.54
CA ALA A 312 -10.72 7.55 25.17
C ALA A 312 -10.22 7.86 23.76
N ALA A 313 -8.93 7.61 23.47
CA ALA A 313 -8.35 7.83 22.15
C ALA A 313 -9.08 7.03 21.06
N ARG A 314 -9.47 5.78 21.35
CA ARG A 314 -10.31 4.98 20.45
C ARG A 314 -11.66 5.65 20.18
N SER A 315 -12.36 6.10 21.22
CA SER A 315 -13.65 6.78 21.05
C SER A 315 -13.51 8.03 20.18
N ASP A 316 -12.45 8.81 20.39
CA ASP A 316 -12.18 10.02 19.61
C ASP A 316 -11.90 9.68 18.14
N VAL A 317 -11.06 8.68 17.88
CA VAL A 317 -10.74 8.19 16.53
C VAL A 317 -11.97 7.62 15.84
N LEU A 318 -12.81 6.85 16.53
CA LEU A 318 -14.08 6.36 15.97
C LEU A 318 -15.04 7.51 15.64
N GLY A 319 -15.10 8.55 16.48
CA GLY A 319 -15.83 9.79 16.18
C GLY A 319 -15.34 10.44 14.89
N GLN A 320 -14.02 10.63 14.77
CA GLN A 320 -13.42 11.15 13.54
C GLN A 320 -13.74 10.27 12.33
N LEU A 321 -13.67 8.95 12.45
CA LEU A 321 -13.99 8.05 11.34
C LEU A 321 -15.45 8.19 10.91
N ARG A 322 -16.40 8.37 11.82
CA ARG A 322 -17.80 8.64 11.43
C ARG A 322 -17.95 9.94 10.66
N ASP A 323 -17.25 10.98 11.11
CA ASP A 323 -17.32 12.33 10.52
C ASP A 323 -16.62 12.43 9.16
N HIS A 324 -15.55 11.65 8.94
CA HIS A 324 -14.77 11.65 7.69
C HIS A 324 -15.33 10.71 6.60
N ARG A 325 -16.54 10.17 6.78
CA ARG A 325 -17.17 9.36 5.72
C ARG A 325 -17.46 10.20 4.49
N THR A 326 -17.04 9.68 3.34
CA THR A 326 -17.44 10.21 2.04
C THR A 326 -18.86 9.78 1.74
N GLU A 327 -19.71 10.74 1.35
CA GLU A 327 -21.14 10.53 1.11
C GLU A 327 -21.85 9.82 2.29
N SER A 328 -21.33 10.02 3.52
CA SER A 328 -21.78 9.35 4.75
C SER A 328 -21.71 7.81 4.74
N ALA A 329 -21.05 7.20 3.75
CA ALA A 329 -21.13 5.77 3.49
C ALA A 329 -19.80 5.03 3.57
N TYR A 330 -18.74 5.57 2.99
CA TYR A 330 -17.46 4.88 2.84
C TYR A 330 -16.28 5.77 3.16
N TRP A 331 -15.07 5.20 3.19
CA TRP A 331 -13.84 5.94 3.45
C TRP A 331 -12.91 5.96 2.25
N GLN A 332 -12.00 6.93 2.25
CA GLN A 332 -10.85 7.00 1.38
C GLN A 332 -9.63 7.38 2.22
N HIS A 333 -8.44 6.90 1.85
CA HIS A 333 -7.18 7.36 2.43
C HIS A 333 -6.13 7.54 1.35
N ARG A 334 -5.02 8.15 1.74
CA ARG A 334 -3.96 8.59 0.84
C ARG A 334 -3.14 7.46 0.19
N TRP A 335 -3.21 6.23 0.69
CA TRP A 335 -2.36 5.12 0.25
C TRP A 335 -3.01 4.18 -0.75
N HIS A 336 -4.32 4.31 -1.00
CA HIS A 336 -5.05 3.40 -1.88
C HIS A 336 -6.25 4.08 -2.54
N LEU A 337 -6.43 3.91 -3.86
CA LEU A 337 -7.52 4.54 -4.60
C LEU A 337 -8.90 3.94 -4.31
N SER A 338 -8.95 2.64 -3.97
CA SER A 338 -10.22 1.96 -3.75
C SER A 338 -10.85 2.32 -2.40
N PRO A 339 -12.12 2.78 -2.37
CA PRO A 339 -12.88 2.94 -1.14
C PRO A 339 -13.20 1.59 -0.48
N TYR A 340 -13.19 0.47 -1.22
CA TYR A 340 -13.40 -0.86 -0.64
C TYR A 340 -12.27 -1.25 0.29
N HIS A 341 -11.01 -0.91 -0.05
CA HIS A 341 -9.86 -1.11 0.82
C HIS A 341 -9.96 -0.28 2.10
N SER A 342 -10.20 1.02 1.99
CA SER A 342 -10.33 1.91 3.16
C SER A 342 -11.49 1.50 4.06
N THR A 343 -12.62 1.14 3.48
CA THR A 343 -13.81 0.68 4.22
C THR A 343 -13.55 -0.65 4.92
N TRP A 344 -12.85 -1.59 4.27
CA TRP A 344 -12.41 -2.83 4.90
C TRP A 344 -11.45 -2.57 6.08
N LEU A 345 -10.53 -1.61 5.95
CA LEU A 345 -9.63 -1.20 7.05
C LEU A 345 -10.39 -0.57 8.23
N VAL A 346 -11.53 0.07 8.00
CA VAL A 346 -12.33 0.61 9.11
C VAL A 346 -13.17 -0.50 9.74
N LEU A 347 -13.96 -1.21 8.93
CA LEU A 347 -14.92 -2.21 9.42
C LEU A 347 -14.26 -3.36 10.18
N THR A 348 -13.10 -3.84 9.72
CA THR A 348 -12.41 -4.95 10.42
C THR A 348 -11.65 -4.51 11.67
N ALA A 349 -11.39 -3.21 11.85
CA ALA A 349 -10.77 -2.68 13.08
C ALA A 349 -11.83 -2.26 14.10
N ALA A 350 -12.97 -1.71 13.63
CA ALA A 350 -14.09 -1.30 14.46
C ALA A 350 -15.01 -2.46 14.88
N ASP A 351 -14.71 -3.69 14.44
CA ASP A 351 -15.53 -4.85 14.75
C ASP A 351 -15.63 -5.09 16.26
N GLY A 352 -16.86 -5.20 16.77
CA GLY A 352 -17.15 -5.30 18.20
C GLY A 352 -16.87 -4.04 19.03
N LEU A 353 -16.46 -2.94 18.41
CA LEU A 353 -16.11 -1.67 19.08
C LEU A 353 -17.17 -0.59 18.86
N ASP A 354 -17.79 -0.55 17.67
CA ASP A 354 -18.70 0.53 17.28
C ASP A 354 -19.68 0.13 16.17
N ASP A 355 -20.95 -0.05 16.53
CA ASP A 355 -22.00 -0.39 15.55
C ASP A 355 -22.38 0.79 14.64
N GLY A 356 -22.19 2.03 15.09
CA GLY A 356 -22.59 3.22 14.33
C GLY A 356 -21.72 3.49 13.11
N VAL A 357 -20.50 2.96 13.09
CA VAL A 357 -19.60 3.00 11.92
C VAL A 357 -20.03 1.98 10.85
N ARG A 358 -20.78 0.94 11.23
CA ARG A 358 -21.03 -0.25 10.41
C ARG A 358 -22.17 -0.11 9.40
N GLU A 359 -23.35 0.35 9.84
CA GLU A 359 -24.60 0.16 9.09
C GLU A 359 -24.57 0.76 7.69
N GLU A 360 -24.25 2.05 7.58
CA GLU A 360 -24.24 2.78 6.29
C GLU A 360 -23.16 2.24 5.33
N ALA A 361 -22.04 1.76 5.88
CA ALA A 361 -20.95 1.17 5.08
C ALA A 361 -21.32 -0.22 4.55
N VAL A 362 -22.05 -1.01 5.34
CA VAL A 362 -22.60 -2.29 4.89
C VAL A 362 -23.65 -2.08 3.80
N ASP A 363 -24.55 -1.12 3.96
CA ASP A 363 -25.55 -0.79 2.94
C ASP A 363 -24.89 -0.31 1.64
N TRP A 364 -23.81 0.46 1.75
CA TRP A 364 -22.99 0.83 0.59
C TRP A 364 -22.33 -0.38 -0.08
N LEU A 365 -21.71 -1.29 0.67
CA LEU A 365 -21.16 -2.52 0.11
C LEU A 365 -22.23 -3.34 -0.63
N MET A 366 -23.41 -3.51 -0.02
CA MET A 366 -24.49 -4.28 -0.61
C MET A 366 -25.07 -3.61 -1.87
N SER A 367 -25.20 -2.28 -1.87
CA SER A 367 -25.75 -1.53 -3.02
C SER A 367 -24.78 -1.37 -4.19
N THR A 368 -23.48 -1.53 -3.95
CA THR A 368 -22.42 -1.40 -4.97
C THR A 368 -21.94 -2.73 -5.54
N GLN A 369 -22.48 -3.86 -5.06
CA GLN A 369 -22.18 -5.16 -5.67
C GLN A 369 -22.65 -5.20 -7.12
N ARG A 370 -21.78 -5.68 -8.01
CA ARG A 370 -22.07 -5.83 -9.43
C ARG A 370 -22.87 -7.10 -9.69
N ALA A 371 -23.51 -7.17 -10.86
CA ALA A 371 -24.36 -8.30 -11.24
C ALA A 371 -23.62 -9.65 -11.31
N ASP A 372 -22.31 -9.62 -11.54
CA ASP A 372 -21.43 -10.80 -11.56
C ASP A 372 -20.89 -11.18 -10.16
N GLY A 373 -21.31 -10.48 -9.10
CA GLY A 373 -20.88 -10.71 -7.73
C GLY A 373 -19.65 -9.93 -7.30
N SER A 374 -18.96 -9.27 -8.22
CA SER A 374 -17.72 -8.53 -7.94
C SER A 374 -17.96 -7.12 -7.39
N TRP A 375 -16.89 -6.52 -6.87
CA TRP A 375 -16.81 -5.11 -6.52
C TRP A 375 -15.63 -4.44 -7.20
N GLY A 376 -15.75 -3.13 -7.45
CA GLY A 376 -14.61 -2.29 -7.81
C GLY A 376 -14.99 -0.97 -8.47
N VAL A 377 -14.09 0.02 -8.38
CA VAL A 377 -14.33 1.42 -8.80
C VAL A 377 -14.33 1.58 -10.32
N GLY A 378 -13.40 0.91 -11.01
CA GLY A 378 -13.22 0.98 -12.46
C GLY A 378 -13.84 -0.19 -13.23
N GLY A 379 -14.56 -1.07 -12.53
CA GLY A 379 -14.92 -2.42 -12.97
C GLY A 379 -14.75 -3.40 -11.80
N GLY A 380 -15.26 -4.63 -11.95
CA GLY A 380 -15.03 -5.68 -10.95
C GLY A 380 -13.55 -6.07 -10.89
N THR A 381 -12.97 -6.10 -9.68
CA THR A 381 -11.58 -6.53 -9.48
C THR A 381 -11.50 -7.54 -8.34
N VAL A 382 -10.52 -8.44 -8.40
CA VAL A 382 -10.31 -9.43 -7.33
C VAL A 382 -9.83 -8.81 -6.02
N GLU A 383 -9.07 -7.72 -6.10
CA GLU A 383 -8.60 -6.98 -4.93
C GLU A 383 -9.78 -6.38 -4.16
N GLU A 384 -10.62 -5.61 -4.85
CA GLU A 384 -11.73 -4.89 -4.23
C GLU A 384 -12.84 -5.85 -3.81
N THR A 385 -13.07 -6.91 -4.59
CA THR A 385 -13.98 -8.00 -4.21
C THR A 385 -13.50 -8.71 -2.94
N ALA A 386 -12.20 -8.97 -2.78
CA ALA A 386 -11.66 -9.58 -1.57
C ALA A 386 -11.86 -8.70 -0.33
N TYR A 387 -11.68 -7.38 -0.46
CA TYR A 387 -11.95 -6.43 0.62
C TYR A 387 -13.44 -6.37 0.97
N ALA A 388 -14.32 -6.29 -0.02
CA ALA A 388 -15.77 -6.27 0.19
C ALA A 388 -16.26 -7.54 0.88
N VAL A 389 -15.87 -8.71 0.38
CA VAL A 389 -16.23 -10.01 0.98
C VAL A 389 -15.69 -10.13 2.40
N SER A 390 -14.42 -9.77 2.64
CA SER A 390 -13.82 -9.80 3.97
C SER A 390 -14.54 -8.88 4.95
N SER A 391 -15.02 -7.73 4.47
CA SER A 391 -15.81 -6.79 5.27
C SER A 391 -17.15 -7.38 5.65
N LEU A 392 -17.92 -7.91 4.68
CA LEU A 392 -19.22 -8.54 4.95
C LEU A 392 -19.10 -9.75 5.88
N LEU A 393 -18.04 -10.55 5.73
CA LEU A 393 -17.75 -11.67 6.63
C LEU A 393 -17.40 -11.21 8.05
N ALA A 394 -16.73 -10.07 8.19
CA ALA A 394 -16.43 -9.51 9.50
C ALA A 394 -17.68 -9.10 10.26
N MET A 395 -18.72 -8.68 9.55
CA MET A 395 -19.99 -8.26 10.16
C MET A 395 -20.93 -9.43 10.47
N ALA A 396 -20.45 -10.68 10.37
CA ALA A 396 -21.20 -11.91 10.64
C ALA A 396 -22.53 -11.98 9.87
N PRO A 397 -22.54 -12.42 8.59
CA PRO A 397 -23.67 -12.24 7.68
C PRO A 397 -24.95 -12.96 8.12
N GLY A 398 -25.78 -12.25 8.89
CA GLY A 398 -27.01 -12.76 9.49
C GLY A 398 -28.20 -12.84 8.54
N SER A 399 -28.25 -11.99 7.50
CA SER A 399 -29.33 -11.99 6.51
C SER A 399 -29.04 -12.91 5.32
N LEU A 400 -30.08 -13.51 4.73
CA LEU A 400 -29.94 -14.34 3.53
C LEU A 400 -29.33 -13.56 2.36
N VAL A 401 -29.72 -12.29 2.20
CA VAL A 401 -29.23 -11.42 1.13
C VAL A 401 -27.73 -11.18 1.26
N MET A 402 -27.24 -10.92 2.47
CA MET A 402 -25.81 -10.74 2.71
C MET A 402 -25.02 -12.04 2.49
N ARG A 403 -25.57 -13.20 2.89
CA ARG A 403 -24.95 -14.50 2.60
C ARG A 403 -24.87 -14.78 1.10
N GLN A 404 -25.88 -14.41 0.32
CA GLN A 404 -25.87 -14.53 -1.14
C GLN A 404 -24.82 -13.61 -1.77
N ALA A 405 -24.73 -12.36 -1.31
CA ALA A 405 -23.72 -11.41 -1.77
C ALA A 405 -22.30 -11.94 -1.51
N VAL A 406 -22.03 -12.46 -0.31
CA VAL A 406 -20.76 -13.12 0.03
C VAL A 406 -20.48 -14.30 -0.88
N ALA A 407 -21.46 -15.19 -1.10
CA ALA A 407 -21.28 -16.36 -1.96
C ALA A 407 -20.96 -15.97 -3.42
N MET A 408 -21.67 -15.00 -3.98
CA MET A 408 -21.39 -14.49 -5.34
C MET A 408 -20.00 -13.85 -5.44
N GLY A 409 -19.58 -13.11 -4.41
CA GLY A 409 -18.23 -12.57 -4.34
C GLY A 409 -17.16 -13.67 -4.26
N MET A 410 -17.41 -14.72 -3.48
CA MET A 410 -16.52 -15.88 -3.40
C MET A 410 -16.42 -16.63 -4.74
N ASP A 411 -17.54 -16.81 -5.45
CA ASP A 411 -17.54 -17.41 -6.79
C ASP A 411 -16.67 -16.60 -7.76
N HIS A 412 -16.73 -15.26 -7.70
CA HIS A 412 -15.85 -14.39 -8.47
C HIS A 412 -14.37 -14.58 -8.11
N LEU A 413 -14.05 -14.64 -6.81
CA LEU A 413 -12.67 -14.88 -6.33
C LEU A 413 -12.15 -16.28 -6.68
N GLU A 414 -13.01 -17.29 -6.77
CA GLU A 414 -12.64 -18.65 -7.19
C GLU A 414 -12.45 -18.77 -8.71
N ALA A 415 -13.23 -18.01 -9.49
CA ALA A 415 -13.09 -17.93 -10.94
C ALA A 415 -11.81 -17.21 -11.37
N TRP A 416 -11.16 -16.48 -10.46
CA TRP A 416 -9.94 -15.75 -10.70
C TRP A 416 -8.83 -16.63 -11.30
N ARG A 417 -8.41 -16.31 -12.53
CA ARG A 417 -7.22 -16.87 -13.17
C ARG A 417 -6.48 -15.78 -13.92
N ASN A 418 -5.31 -15.36 -13.42
CA ASN A 418 -4.36 -14.49 -14.12
C ASN A 418 -4.96 -13.18 -14.66
N GLU A 419 -5.99 -12.62 -14.00
CA GLU A 419 -6.55 -11.33 -14.40
C GLU A 419 -5.54 -10.18 -14.20
N PRO A 420 -5.63 -9.10 -15.00
CA PRO A 420 -4.79 -7.93 -14.80
C PRO A 420 -5.02 -7.38 -13.40
N TRP A 421 -3.95 -6.92 -12.76
CA TRP A 421 -3.96 -6.33 -11.42
C TRP A 421 -3.97 -4.81 -11.59
N PRO A 422 -5.14 -4.15 -11.51
CA PRO A 422 -5.17 -2.70 -11.70
C PRO A 422 -4.35 -2.02 -10.61
N GLU A 423 -3.62 -0.98 -10.98
CA GLU A 423 -2.77 -0.26 -10.06
C GLU A 423 -3.62 0.63 -9.12
N LEU A 424 -3.89 0.11 -7.92
CA LEU A 424 -4.73 0.78 -6.93
C LEU A 424 -3.93 1.39 -5.76
N TRP A 425 -2.67 1.00 -5.59
CA TRP A 425 -1.83 1.45 -4.48
C TRP A 425 -1.07 2.72 -4.86
N VAL A 426 -1.02 3.68 -3.94
CA VAL A 426 -0.41 4.99 -4.19
C VAL A 426 1.02 5.00 -3.67
N GLY A 427 2.00 5.00 -4.58
CA GLY A 427 3.41 5.30 -4.32
C GLY A 427 3.78 6.67 -4.91
N ALA A 428 4.97 6.82 -5.51
CA ALA A 428 5.27 7.98 -6.39
C ALA A 428 4.31 8.04 -7.59
N VAL A 429 3.92 6.86 -8.05
CA VAL A 429 2.88 6.60 -9.05
C VAL A 429 2.06 5.41 -8.58
N LEU A 430 0.97 5.09 -9.27
CA LEU A 430 0.18 3.92 -8.95
C LEU A 430 0.96 2.63 -9.20
N PHE A 431 0.76 1.64 -8.35
CA PHE A 431 1.30 0.30 -8.53
C PHE A 431 0.31 -0.76 -8.02
N ALA A 432 0.56 -2.02 -8.40
CA ALA A 432 -0.16 -3.18 -7.89
C ALA A 432 0.82 -4.14 -7.18
N PRO A 433 0.82 -4.22 -5.85
CA PRO A 433 1.62 -5.17 -5.07
C PRO A 433 0.98 -6.55 -5.12
N ARG A 434 1.35 -7.37 -6.11
CA ARG A 434 0.70 -8.65 -6.40
C ARG A 434 0.66 -9.59 -5.19
N ARG A 435 1.69 -9.54 -4.33
CA ARG A 435 1.72 -10.37 -3.12
C ARG A 435 0.65 -9.95 -2.12
N VAL A 436 0.42 -8.65 -1.93
CA VAL A 436 -0.62 -8.13 -1.03
C VAL A 436 -2.00 -8.45 -1.58
N VAL A 437 -2.22 -8.32 -2.89
CA VAL A 437 -3.52 -8.68 -3.48
C VAL A 437 -3.80 -10.18 -3.35
N ARG A 438 -2.78 -11.03 -3.59
CA ARG A 438 -2.89 -12.48 -3.30
C ARG A 438 -3.23 -12.74 -1.82
N ALA A 439 -2.63 -11.96 -0.91
CA ALA A 439 -2.93 -12.04 0.52
C ALA A 439 -4.39 -11.68 0.82
N ALA A 440 -4.94 -10.66 0.17
CA ALA A 440 -6.35 -10.26 0.31
C ALA A 440 -7.29 -11.38 -0.14
N VAL A 441 -7.05 -11.98 -1.32
CA VAL A 441 -7.85 -13.10 -1.84
C VAL A 441 -7.76 -14.32 -0.93
N LEU A 442 -6.56 -14.70 -0.50
CA LEU A 442 -6.37 -15.83 0.42
C LEU A 442 -6.98 -15.56 1.80
N GLY A 443 -6.91 -14.32 2.28
CA GLY A 443 -7.53 -13.86 3.52
C GLY A 443 -9.05 -13.97 3.47
N ALA A 444 -9.68 -13.49 2.38
CA ALA A 444 -11.12 -13.65 2.16
C ALA A 444 -11.54 -15.11 2.15
N ARG A 445 -10.80 -15.98 1.44
CA ARG A 445 -11.03 -17.44 1.42
C ARG A 445 -10.87 -18.07 2.80
N TYR A 446 -9.85 -17.67 3.55
CA TYR A 446 -9.62 -18.15 4.91
C TYR A 446 -10.80 -17.79 5.81
N ARG A 447 -11.20 -16.51 5.84
CA ARG A 447 -12.33 -16.04 6.64
C ARG A 447 -13.64 -16.72 6.25
N TYR A 448 -13.88 -16.93 4.95
CA TYR A 448 -15.07 -17.62 4.46
C TYR A 448 -15.11 -19.08 4.92
N SER A 449 -13.99 -19.79 4.84
CA SER A 449 -13.90 -21.18 5.30
C SER A 449 -14.17 -21.32 6.80
N ARG A 450 -13.69 -20.37 7.62
CA ARG A 450 -13.93 -20.29 9.06
C ARG A 450 -15.40 -20.04 9.38
N TRP A 451 -15.99 -19.06 8.71
CA TRP A 451 -17.41 -18.74 8.85
C TRP A 451 -18.31 -19.95 8.50
N LEU A 452 -18.04 -20.67 7.40
CA LEU A 452 -18.79 -21.88 7.05
C LEU A 452 -18.66 -22.98 8.12
N ALA A 453 -17.47 -23.16 8.70
CA ALA A 453 -17.25 -24.14 9.76
C ALA A 453 -18.02 -23.79 11.04
N GLU A 454 -18.07 -22.51 11.41
CA GLU A 454 -18.83 -22.00 12.55
C GLU A 454 -20.34 -22.22 12.35
N GLN A 455 -20.86 -21.90 11.17
CA GLN A 455 -22.26 -22.16 10.82
C GLN A 455 -22.58 -23.66 10.86
N GLY A 456 -21.70 -24.53 10.33
CA GLY A 456 -21.90 -25.98 10.36
C GLY A 456 -21.89 -26.57 11.78
N ALA A 457 -21.10 -26.00 12.70
CA ALA A 457 -21.06 -26.39 14.10
C ALA A 457 -22.34 -25.99 14.84
N GLU A 458 -22.87 -24.79 14.59
CA GLU A 458 -24.14 -24.31 15.16
C GLU A 458 -25.32 -25.21 14.75
N HIS A 459 -25.43 -25.55 13.46
CA HIS A 459 -26.47 -26.45 12.96
C HIS A 459 -26.31 -27.89 13.48
N SER A 460 -25.11 -28.33 13.84
CA SER A 460 -24.87 -29.65 14.43
C SER A 460 -25.22 -29.69 15.93
N CYS A 461 -25.12 -28.56 16.63
CA CYS A 461 -25.44 -28.42 18.04
C CYS A 461 -26.97 -28.33 18.29
N GLU A 462 -27.73 -27.77 17.34
CA GLU A 462 -29.21 -27.75 17.39
C GLU A 462 -29.87 -29.12 17.13
N VAL A 463 -29.13 -30.11 16.62
CA VAL A 463 -29.66 -31.44 16.25
C VAL A 463 -29.35 -32.53 17.30
N LEU A 464 -29.05 -32.15 18.55
CA LEU A 464 -29.10 -33.12 19.67
C LEU A 464 -30.57 -33.25 20.15
N PRO A 465 -31.23 -34.41 19.98
CA PRO A 465 -32.56 -34.59 20.53
C PRO A 465 -32.48 -34.60 22.05
N ALA A 466 -33.37 -33.85 22.69
CA ALA A 466 -33.73 -34.03 24.08
C ALA A 466 -33.95 -35.53 24.34
N GLY A 467 -33.19 -36.10 25.27
CA GLY A 467 -33.36 -37.48 25.66
C GLY A 467 -34.78 -37.72 26.17
N GLN A 468 -35.44 -38.71 25.57
CA GLN A 468 -36.33 -39.67 26.23
C GLN A 468 -36.18 -41.02 25.53
#